data_AF-A0AA40JYS5-F1
#
_entry.id   AF-A0AA40JYS5-F1
#
_cell.length_a   1.000
_cell.length_b   1.000
_cell.length_c   1.000
_cell.angle_alpha   90.00
_cell.angle_beta   90.00
_cell.angle_gamma   90.00
#
_symmetry.space_group_name_H-M   'P 1'
#
loop_
_entity.id
_entity.type
_entity.pdbx_description
1 polymer ?
#
loop_
_entity_poly.entity_id
_entity_poly.type
_entity_poly.pdbx_seq_one_letter_code
_entity_poly.pdbx_strand_id
1 'polypeptide(L)'
;MPSTLNEARVILALEAIQNDKDLSIRAAAKIYGVPVTTIRRRLAGRPIRRDIPANLRSLTDLEEQTILSIRAFSPRLYNVKDMANHLVFYKELEEGACKIVDGNMILLA
;
A
#
# COMPACT_ATOMS: atom_id res chain seq x y z
N MET A 1 -16.14 11.85 1.77
CA MET A 1 -15.52 10.73 2.53
C MET A 1 -14.45 11.32 3.45
N PRO A 2 -14.60 11.37 4.77
CA PRO A 2 -13.74 12.17 5.64
C PRO A 2 -12.52 11.36 6.10
N SER A 3 -11.60 11.05 5.19
CA SER A 3 -10.31 10.44 5.53
C SER A 3 -9.18 11.48 5.70
N THR A 4 -9.31 12.64 5.06
CA THR A 4 -8.30 13.70 5.07
C THR A 4 -8.29 14.51 6.37
N LEU A 5 -9.48 14.79 6.93
CA LEU A 5 -9.63 15.59 8.15
C LEU A 5 -9.02 14.91 9.39
N ASN A 6 -9.00 13.57 9.40
CA ASN A 6 -8.51 12.80 10.54
C ASN A 6 -6.98 12.81 10.65
N GLU A 7 -6.26 12.72 9.53
CA GLU A 7 -4.79 12.73 9.56
C GLU A 7 -4.23 14.14 9.79
N ALA A 8 -4.88 15.18 9.27
CA ALA A 8 -4.47 16.56 9.54
C ALA A 8 -4.47 16.87 11.05
N ARG A 9 -5.49 16.41 11.79
CA ARG A 9 -5.56 16.55 13.25
C ARG A 9 -4.46 15.76 13.98
N VAL A 10 -4.11 14.59 13.46
CA VAL A 10 -3.01 13.77 13.99
C VAL A 10 -1.68 14.52 13.83
N ILE A 11 -1.43 15.12 12.66
CA ILE A 11 -0.21 15.91 12.40
C ILE A 11 -0.14 17.10 13.35
N LEU A 12 -1.21 17.89 13.47
CA LEU A 12 -1.27 19.02 14.41
C LEU A 12 -1.05 18.59 15.87
N ALA A 13 -1.61 17.44 16.28
CA ALA A 13 -1.39 16.92 17.62
C ALA A 13 0.07 16.49 17.86
N LEU A 14 0.76 15.95 16.85
CA LEU A 14 2.17 15.59 16.92
C LEU A 14 3.06 16.83 17.01
N GLU A 15 2.79 17.84 16.17
CA GLU A 15 3.50 19.13 16.21
C GLU A 15 3.33 19.82 17.57
N ALA A 16 2.12 19.81 18.14
CA ALA A 16 1.87 20.38 19.46
C ALA A 16 2.68 19.70 20.56
N ILE A 17 2.78 18.36 20.55
CA ILE A 17 3.59 17.59 21.52
C ILE A 17 5.08 17.84 21.32
N GLN A 18 5.54 18.06 20.08
CA GLN A 18 6.94 18.38 19.81
C GLN A 18 7.32 19.79 20.26
N ASN A 19 6.42 20.75 20.06
CA ASN A 19 6.65 22.16 20.40
C ASN A 19 6.49 22.45 21.90
N ASP A 20 5.59 21.73 22.58
CA ASP A 20 5.35 21.86 24.02
C ASP A 20 5.68 20.54 24.74
N LYS A 21 6.81 20.53 25.46
CA LYS A 21 7.29 19.35 26.19
C LYS A 21 6.45 19.01 27.43
N ASP A 22 5.67 19.96 27.95
CA ASP A 22 4.80 19.75 29.10
C ASP A 22 3.42 19.23 28.65
N LEU A 23 3.11 19.30 27.35
CA LEU A 23 1.88 18.79 26.78
C LEU A 23 1.87 17.26 26.74
N SER A 24 1.11 16.64 27.65
CA SER A 24 0.92 15.19 27.62
C SER A 24 0.17 14.72 26.37
N ILE A 25 0.46 13.49 25.92
CA ILE A 25 -0.24 12.83 24.81
C ILE A 25 -1.77 12.81 25.03
N ARG A 26 -2.22 12.62 26.28
CA ARG A 26 -3.64 12.57 26.63
C ARG A 26 -4.30 13.95 26.51
N ALA A 27 -3.58 15.02 26.85
CA ALA A 27 -4.05 16.39 26.67
C ALA A 27 -4.15 16.74 25.19
N ALA A 28 -3.10 16.46 24.40
CA ALA A 28 -3.12 16.68 22.95
C ALA A 28 -4.26 15.91 22.26
N ALA A 29 -4.45 14.62 22.61
CA ALA A 29 -5.57 13.82 22.13
C ALA A 29 -6.94 14.48 22.38
N LYS A 30 -7.13 15.07 23.55
CA LYS A 30 -8.37 15.77 23.93
C LYS A 30 -8.54 17.07 23.13
N ILE A 31 -7.48 17.87 23.00
CA ILE A 31 -7.51 19.17 22.28
C ILE A 31 -7.83 18.96 20.80
N TYR A 32 -7.16 18.02 20.15
CA TYR A 32 -7.29 17.79 18.70
C TYR A 32 -8.33 16.74 18.32
N GLY A 33 -9.00 16.13 19.31
CA GLY A 33 -10.05 15.12 19.08
C GLY A 33 -9.54 13.85 18.40
N VAL A 34 -8.31 13.43 18.73
CA VAL A 34 -7.64 12.26 18.15
C VAL A 34 -7.47 11.17 19.22
N PRO A 35 -7.71 9.89 18.93
CA PRO A 35 -7.45 8.82 19.89
C PRO A 35 -5.97 8.80 20.34
N VAL A 36 -5.75 8.65 21.65
CA VAL A 36 -4.42 8.54 22.26
C VAL A 36 -3.59 7.42 21.61
N THR A 37 -4.24 6.31 21.25
CA THR A 37 -3.61 5.17 20.57
C THR A 37 -3.06 5.54 19.20
N THR A 38 -3.76 6.40 18.45
CA THR A 38 -3.31 6.89 17.14
C THR A 38 -2.07 7.76 17.29
N ILE A 39 -2.06 8.71 18.24
CA ILE A 39 -0.90 9.57 18.48
C ILE A 39 0.32 8.73 18.91
N ARG A 40 0.15 7.80 19.85
CA ARG A 40 1.23 6.88 20.27
C ARG A 40 1.79 6.06 19.12
N ARG A 41 0.90 5.50 18.28
CA ARG A 41 1.28 4.73 17.10
C ARG A 41 2.11 5.57 16.12
N ARG A 42 1.76 6.84 15.96
CA ARG A 42 2.48 7.79 15.08
C ARG A 42 3.82 8.23 15.64
N LEU A 43 3.89 8.52 16.95
CA LEU A 43 5.16 8.79 17.63
C LEU A 43 6.12 7.60 17.56
N ALA A 44 5.59 6.37 17.57
CA ALA A 44 6.36 5.15 17.33
C ALA A 44 6.76 4.94 15.85
N GLY A 45 6.56 5.94 14.98
CA GLY A 45 6.95 5.91 13.58
C GLY A 45 6.06 5.08 12.66
N ARG A 46 4.85 4.66 13.08
CA ARG A 46 3.97 3.91 12.17
C ARG A 46 3.32 4.85 11.14
N PRO A 47 3.53 4.61 9.83
CA PRO A 47 2.95 5.45 8.79
C PRO A 47 1.43 5.28 8.68
N ILE A 48 0.80 6.19 7.93
CA ILE A 48 -0.64 6.10 7.65
C ILE A 48 -0.92 4.88 6.76
N ARG A 49 -2.09 4.26 6.96
CA ARG A 49 -2.48 3.04 6.23
C ARG A 49 -2.42 3.18 4.71
N ARG A 50 -2.70 4.38 4.18
CA ARG A 50 -2.66 4.69 2.74
C ARG A 50 -1.25 4.59 2.14
N ASP A 51 -0.22 4.82 2.95
CA ASP A 51 1.17 4.82 2.49
C ASP A 51 1.86 3.47 2.81
N ILE A 52 1.13 2.55 3.46
CA ILE A 52 1.60 1.20 3.76
C ILE A 52 1.08 0.26 2.66
N PRO A 53 1.94 -0.55 2.02
CA PRO A 53 1.49 -1.56 1.07
C PRO A 53 0.52 -2.55 1.74
N ALA A 54 -0.31 -3.23 0.95
CA ALA A 54 -1.15 -4.28 1.51
C ALA A 54 -0.30 -5.39 2.14
N ASN A 55 -0.78 -5.97 3.25
CA ASN A 55 -0.16 -7.18 3.78
C ASN A 55 -0.24 -8.27 2.71
N LEU A 56 0.83 -9.04 2.53
CA LEU A 56 0.93 -10.08 1.49
C LEU A 56 0.81 -9.54 0.05
N ARG A 57 1.27 -8.30 -0.18
CA ARG A 57 1.39 -7.76 -1.53
C ARG A 57 2.30 -8.67 -2.37
N SER A 58 1.71 -9.33 -3.36
CA SER A 58 2.43 -10.17 -4.32
C SER A 58 2.86 -9.40 -5.57
N LEU A 59 2.22 -8.27 -5.87
CA LEU A 59 2.46 -7.47 -7.07
C LEU A 59 3.45 -6.34 -6.81
N THR A 60 4.29 -6.03 -7.80
CA THR A 60 5.19 -4.87 -7.74
C THR A 60 4.47 -3.58 -8.12
N ASP A 61 5.07 -2.42 -7.83
CA ASP A 61 4.50 -1.11 -8.18
C ASP A 61 4.23 -0.97 -9.69
N LEU A 62 5.08 -1.57 -10.52
CA LEU A 62 4.95 -1.54 -11.98
C LEU A 62 3.78 -2.41 -12.47
N GLU A 63 3.61 -3.58 -11.87
CA GLU A 63 2.53 -4.51 -12.20
C GLU A 63 1.16 -3.93 -11.81
N GLU A 64 1.08 -3.33 -10.63
CA GLU A 64 -0.14 -2.64 -10.19
C GLU A 64 -0.49 -1.45 -11.10
N GLN A 65 0.49 -0.68 -11.55
CA GLN A 65 0.28 0.40 -12.52
C GLN A 65 -0.22 -0.11 -13.86
N THR A 66 0.32 -1.23 -14.34
CA THR A 66 -0.15 -1.89 -15.56
C THR A 66 -1.64 -2.21 -15.43
N ILE A 67 -2.06 -2.89 -14.36
CA ILE A 67 -3.47 -3.21 -14.10
C ILE A 67 -4.33 -1.94 -14.00
N LEU A 68 -3.84 -0.88 -13.36
CA LEU A 68 -4.56 0.38 -13.20
C LEU A 68 -4.77 1.11 -14.54
N SER A 69 -3.83 1.04 -15.48
CA SER A 69 -3.96 1.65 -16.81
C SER A 69 -5.17 1.09 -17.59
N ILE A 70 -5.51 -0.18 -17.36
CA ILE A 70 -6.61 -0.87 -18.02
C ILE A 70 -7.97 -0.39 -17.48
N ARG A 71 -8.04 0.12 -16.23
CA ARG A 71 -9.26 0.71 -15.65
C ARG A 71 -9.75 1.96 -16.37
N ALA A 72 -8.91 2.63 -17.17
CA ALA A 72 -9.35 3.69 -18.05
C ALA A 72 -10.34 3.18 -19.13
N PHE A 73 -10.33 1.86 -19.36
CA PHE A 73 -11.34 1.12 -20.11
C PHE A 73 -12.18 0.32 -19.10
N SER A 74 -13.49 0.09 -19.34
CA SER A 74 -14.27 -0.80 -18.47
C SER A 74 -13.79 -2.24 -18.67
N PRO A 75 -12.92 -2.80 -17.81
CA PRO A 75 -12.29 -4.07 -18.08
C PRO A 75 -13.34 -5.15 -17.82
N ARG A 76 -13.55 -6.02 -18.81
CA ARG A 76 -14.30 -7.26 -18.54
C ARG A 76 -13.44 -8.14 -17.63
N LEU A 77 -14.06 -8.95 -16.77
CA LEU A 77 -13.36 -9.90 -15.90
C LEU A 77 -12.36 -10.77 -16.66
N TYR A 78 -12.70 -11.13 -17.90
CA TYR A 78 -11.82 -11.86 -18.81
C TYR A 78 -10.47 -11.16 -19.02
N ASN A 79 -10.48 -9.86 -19.34
CA ASN A 79 -9.27 -9.08 -19.60
C ASN A 79 -8.37 -9.05 -18.36
N VAL A 80 -8.96 -8.81 -17.18
CA VAL A 80 -8.22 -8.78 -15.91
C VAL A 80 -7.59 -10.13 -15.59
N LYS A 81 -8.32 -11.23 -15.84
CA LYS A 81 -7.80 -12.59 -15.63
C LYS A 81 -6.62 -12.88 -16.56
N ASP A 82 -6.73 -12.53 -17.83
CA ASP A 82 -5.67 -12.74 -18.82
C ASP A 82 -4.39 -11.99 -18.43
N MET A 83 -4.53 -10.73 -18.03
CA MET A 83 -3.42 -9.92 -17.53
C MET A 83 -2.80 -10.48 -16.25
N ALA A 84 -3.62 -10.95 -15.31
CA ALA A 84 -3.12 -11.60 -14.10
C ALA A 84 -2.32 -12.88 -14.42
N ASN A 85 -2.81 -13.70 -15.35
CA ASN A 85 -2.11 -14.89 -15.80
C ASN A 85 -0.77 -14.53 -16.45
N HIS A 86 -0.72 -13.50 -17.30
CA HIS A 86 0.52 -13.02 -17.88
C HIS A 86 1.51 -12.54 -16.82
N LEU A 87 1.06 -11.81 -15.80
CA LEU A 87 1.93 -11.35 -14.71
C LEU A 87 2.51 -12.50 -13.89
N VAL A 88 1.69 -13.49 -13.55
CA VAL A 88 2.17 -14.71 -12.87
C VAL A 88 3.19 -15.43 -13.74
N PHE A 89 2.89 -15.55 -15.04
CA PHE A 89 3.77 -16.20 -16.01
C PHE A 89 5.13 -15.49 -16.14
N TYR A 90 5.17 -14.16 -16.22
CA TYR A 90 6.44 -13.42 -16.28
C TYR A 90 7.28 -13.59 -15.01
N LYS A 91 6.64 -13.71 -13.83
CA LYS A 91 7.37 -14.00 -12.58
C LYS A 91 8.01 -15.38 -12.60
N GLU A 92 7.27 -16.40 -13.03
CA GLU A 92 7.81 -17.76 -13.14
C GLU A 92 8.99 -17.83 -14.13
N LEU A 93 8.97 -17.03 -15.20
CA LEU A 93 10.10 -16.89 -16.12
C LEU A 93 11.32 -16.24 -15.46
N GLU A 94 11.12 -15.15 -14.71
CA GLU A 94 12.20 -14.40 -14.03
C GLU A 94 12.83 -15.19 -12.88
N GLU A 95 12.05 -16.04 -12.20
CA GLU A 95 12.53 -16.96 -11.16
C GLU A 95 13.26 -18.19 -11.72
N GLY A 96 13.37 -18.31 -13.05
CA GLY A 96 14.11 -19.38 -13.73
C GLY A 96 13.36 -20.72 -13.82
N ALA A 97 12.05 -20.72 -13.55
CA ALA A 97 11.20 -21.91 -13.62
C ALA A 97 10.76 -22.29 -15.04
N CYS A 98 11.18 -21.53 -16.07
CA CYS A 98 10.86 -21.79 -17.47
C CYS A 98 12.07 -21.49 -18.37
N LYS A 99 12.30 -22.33 -19.39
CA LYS A 99 13.26 -22.07 -20.48
C LYS A 99 12.58 -22.20 -21.83
N ILE A 100 12.97 -21.35 -22.77
CA ILE A 100 12.63 -21.51 -24.18
C ILE A 100 13.64 -22.48 -24.80
N VAL A 101 13.15 -23.61 -25.30
CA VAL A 101 13.93 -24.62 -26.02
C VAL A 101 13.25 -24.85 -27.37
N ASP A 102 13.98 -24.63 -28.47
CA ASP A 102 13.53 -24.83 -29.85
C ASP A 102 12.20 -24.13 -30.21
N GLY A 103 12.03 -22.89 -29.74
CA GLY A 103 10.83 -22.09 -30.00
C GLY A 103 9.60 -22.50 -29.19
N ASN A 104 9.73 -23.52 -28.33
CA ASN A 104 8.70 -23.95 -27.39
C ASN A 104 9.11 -23.63 -25.95
N MET A 105 8.12 -23.23 -25.16
CA MET A 105 8.31 -22.89 -23.77
C MET A 105 8.15 -24.13 -22.88
N ILE A 106 9.19 -24.47 -22.12
CA ILE A 106 9.21 -25.63 -21.23
C ILE A 106 9.31 -25.15 -19.78
N LEU A 107 8.36 -25.57 -18.94
CA LEU A 107 8.40 -25.46 -17.49
C LEU A 107 9.49 -26.40 -16.94
N LEU A 108 10.46 -25.86 -16.22
CA LEU A 108 11.44 -26.63 -15.46
C LEU A 108 10.83 -26.95 -14.10
N ALA A 109 10.37 -28.20 -13.95
CA ALA A 109 9.95 -28.77 -12.67
C ALA A 109 11.15 -29.14 -11.79
#